data_AF-W1XAK5-F1
#
_entry.id   AF-W1XAK5-F1
#
_cell.length_a   1.000
_cell.length_b   1.000
_cell.length_c   1.000
_cell.angle_alpha   90.00
_cell.angle_beta   90.00
_cell.angle_gamma   90.00
#
_symmetry.space_group_name_H-M   'P 1'
#
loop_
_entity.id
_entity.type
_entity.pdbx_description
1 polymer ?
#
loop_
_entity_poly.entity_id
_entity_poly.type
_entity_poly.pdbx_seq_one_letter_code
_entity_poly.pdbx_strand_id
1 'polypeptide(L)' 'RFTARFGAEKIFCQHSGLMERERFDNWRRVRAGRGNIVIGPRSAIFMPAEEIGLIVIDEEYDASYKQSEQTRYHA' A
#
# COMPACT_ATOMS: atom_id res chain seq x y z
N ARG A 1 -11.62 -8.37 7.84
CA ARG A 1 -12.67 -7.92 6.89
C ARG A 1 -12.25 -8.12 5.43
N PHE A 2 -11.16 -7.50 4.96
CA PHE A 2 -10.69 -7.68 3.57
C PHE A 2 -10.16 -9.09 3.29
N THR A 3 -9.35 -9.66 4.19
CA THR A 3 -8.83 -11.03 4.09
C THR A 3 -9.93 -12.08 3.95
N ALA A 4 -11.01 -11.94 4.72
CA ALA A 4 -12.16 -12.83 4.63
C ALA A 4 -12.90 -12.75 3.28
N ARG A 5 -12.81 -11.62 2.56
CA ARG A 5 -13.50 -11.41 1.28
C ARG A 5 -12.64 -11.72 0.06
N PHE A 6 -11.34 -11.49 0.13
CA PHE A 6 -10.44 -11.57 -1.03
C PHE A 6 -9.35 -12.64 -0.92
N GLY A 7 -9.23 -13.32 0.23
CA GLY A 7 -8.11 -14.23 0.52
C GLY A 7 -6.92 -13.48 1.11
N ALA A 8 -6.30 -14.06 2.14
CA ALA A 8 -5.17 -13.43 2.83
C ALA A 8 -3.92 -13.37 1.95
N GLU A 9 -3.78 -14.32 1.01
CA GLU A 9 -2.64 -14.45 0.10
C GLU A 9 -2.58 -13.36 -0.98
N LYS A 10 -3.70 -12.66 -1.21
CA LYS A 10 -3.86 -11.62 -2.25
C LYS A 10 -3.75 -10.20 -1.71
N ILE A 11 -3.68 -10.03 -0.39
CA ILE A 11 -3.66 -8.72 0.28
C ILE A 11 -2.28 -8.46 0.87
N PHE A 12 -1.73 -7.30 0.56
CA PHE A 12 -0.46 -6.81 1.08
C PHE A 12 -0.72 -5.55 1.90
N CYS A 13 -0.62 -5.67 3.22
CA CYS A 13 -0.76 -4.53 4.12
C CYS A 13 0.60 -3.85 4.31
N GLN A 14 0.72 -2.57 3.98
CA GLN A 14 1.86 -1.73 4.32
C GLN A 14 1.52 -0.87 5.54
N HIS A 15 2.31 -0.99 6.61
CA HIS A 15 2.18 -0.13 7.78
C HIS A 15 3.53 0.02 8.50
N SER A 16 3.59 0.98 9.44
CA SER A 16 4.80 1.31 10.20
C SER A 16 5.33 0.13 11.03
N GLY A 17 4.42 -0.68 11.59
CA GLY A 17 4.77 -1.85 12.40
C GLY A 17 5.42 -3.04 11.67
N LEU A 18 5.54 -3.02 10.34
CA LEU A 18 6.28 -4.08 9.64
C LEU A 18 7.79 -3.97 9.88
N MET A 19 8.47 -5.10 9.86
CA MET A 19 9.93 -5.14 9.73
C MET A 19 10.35 -4.81 8.30
N GLU A 20 11.58 -4.34 8.13
CA GLU A 20 12.12 -4.00 6.81
C GLU A 20 12.09 -5.20 5.85
N ARG A 21 12.43 -6.41 6.35
CA ARG A 21 12.34 -7.64 5.58
C ARG A 21 10.91 -7.93 5.08
N GLU A 22 9.91 -7.70 5.92
CA GLU A 22 8.51 -7.94 5.55
C GLU A 22 8.03 -6.93 4.50
N ARG A 23 8.40 -5.64 4.67
CA ARG A 23 8.16 -4.60 3.66
C ARG A 23 8.82 -4.96 2.33
N PHE A 24 10.05 -5.44 2.36
CA PHE A 24 10.79 -5.83 1.17
C PHE A 24 10.19 -7.06 0.48
N ASP A 25 9.77 -8.08 1.23
CA ASP A 25 9.09 -9.25 0.67
C ASP A 25 7.74 -8.86 0.03
N ASN A 26 6.95 -8.01 0.70
CA ASN A 26 5.71 -7.48 0.13
C ASN A 26 5.97 -6.72 -1.17
N TRP A 27 6.97 -5.83 -1.17
CA TRP A 27 7.37 -5.07 -2.35
C TRP A 27 7.75 -5.98 -3.52
N ARG A 28 8.56 -7.01 -3.28
CA ARG A 28 8.97 -7.98 -4.32
C ARG A 28 7.79 -8.78 -4.87
N ARG A 29 6.83 -9.16 -4.02
CA ARG A 29 5.65 -9.94 -4.43
C ARG A 29 4.69 -9.11 -5.25
N VAL A 30 4.45 -7.86 -4.86
CA VAL A 30 3.66 -6.90 -5.63
C VAL A 30 4.30 -6.66 -6.99
N ARG A 31 5.61 -6.40 -7.03
CA ARG A 31 6.37 -6.23 -8.28
C ARG A 31 6.30 -7.45 -9.21
N ALA A 32 6.20 -8.65 -8.65
CA ALA A 32 6.09 -9.88 -9.42
C ALA A 32 4.65 -10.18 -9.91
N GLY A 33 3.74 -9.20 -9.85
CA GLY A 33 2.34 -9.36 -10.25
C GLY A 33 1.52 -10.26 -9.32
N ARG A 34 2.02 -10.59 -8.13
CA ARG A 34 1.31 -11.44 -7.15
C ARG A 34 0.49 -10.63 -6.15
N GLY A 35 0.53 -9.30 -6.26
CA GLY A 35 -0.20 -8.36 -5.43
C GLY A 35 -1.50 -7.91 -6.10
N ASN A 36 -2.64 -8.48 -5.67
CA ASN A 36 -3.93 -8.07 -6.21
C ASN A 36 -4.50 -6.86 -5.45
N ILE A 37 -4.18 -6.71 -4.17
CA ILE A 37 -4.67 -5.62 -3.33
C ILE A 37 -3.54 -5.16 -2.40
N VAL A 38 -3.19 -3.87 -2.47
CA VAL A 38 -2.28 -3.21 -1.53
C VAL A 38 -3.12 -2.29 -0.64
N ILE A 39 -2.93 -2.39 0.68
CA ILE A 39 -3.62 -1.55 1.67
C ILE A 39 -2.56 -0.90 2.56
N GLY A 40 -2.61 0.41 2.76
CA GLY A 40 -1.67 1.08 3.64
C GLY A 40 -1.90 2.58 3.73
N PRO A 41 -1.07 3.30 4.49
CA PRO A 41 -1.11 4.76 4.53
C PRO A 41 -0.66 5.33 3.18
N ARG A 42 -0.62 6.66 3.06
CA ARG A 42 -0.17 7.38 1.87
C ARG A 42 1.10 6.88 1.17
N SER A 43 2.06 6.31 1.90
CA SER A 43 3.28 5.75 1.29
C SER A 43 3.03 4.50 0.43
N ALA A 44 1.85 3.86 0.56
CA ALA A 44 1.46 2.71 -0.25
C ALA A 44 1.36 3.04 -1.75
N ILE A 45 1.15 4.32 -2.12
CA ILE A 45 1.11 4.78 -3.51
C ILE A 45 2.43 4.49 -4.28
N PHE A 46 3.54 4.30 -3.56
CA PHE A 46 4.84 3.99 -4.14
C PHE A 46 5.10 2.49 -4.29
N MET A 47 4.13 1.62 -3.99
CA MET A 47 4.26 0.20 -4.25
C MET A 47 4.30 -0.07 -5.76
N PRO A 48 5.16 -0.98 -6.24
CA PRO A 48 5.40 -1.22 -7.66
C PRO A 48 4.32 -2.12 -8.25
N ALA A 49 3.05 -1.73 -8.09
CA ALA A 49 1.93 -2.46 -8.65
C ALA A 49 1.84 -2.20 -10.15
N GLU A 50 1.79 -3.27 -10.93
CA GLU A 50 1.53 -3.23 -12.37
C GLU A 50 0.03 -3.41 -12.62
N GLU A 51 -0.47 -2.94 -13.78
CA GLU A 51 -1.86 -3.10 -14.22
C GLU A 51 -2.93 -2.64 -13.19
N ILE A 52 -2.71 -1.48 -12.56
CA ILE A 52 -3.63 -0.92 -11.57
C ILE A 52 -5.00 -0.64 -12.21
N GLY A 53 -6.03 -1.39 -11.78
CA GLY A 53 -7.40 -1.19 -12.23
C GLY A 53 -8.22 -0.21 -11.38
N LEU A 54 -7.84 -0.01 -10.10
CA LEU A 54 -8.55 0.87 -9.17
C LEU A 54 -7.62 1.34 -8.04
N ILE A 55 -7.70 2.63 -7.72
CA ILE A 55 -7.15 3.22 -6.51
C ILE A 55 -8.32 3.77 -5.71
N VAL A 56 -8.38 3.44 -4.42
CA VAL A 56 -9.38 3.97 -3.48
C VAL A 56 -8.64 4.71 -2.39
N ILE A 57 -9.02 5.96 -2.17
CA ILE A 57 -8.55 6.79 -1.08
C ILE A 57 -9.74 6.99 -0.14
N ASP A 58 -9.56 6.60 1.12
CA ASP A 58 -10.55 6.82 2.17
C ASP A 58 -10.18 8.09 2.95
N GLU A 59 -11.18 8.85 3.38
CA GLU A 59 -11.00 10.12 4.10
C GLU A 59 -10.04 11.11 3.40
N GLU A 60 -10.19 11.34 2.09
CA GLU A 60 -9.30 12.18 1.25
C GLU A 60 -8.99 13.57 1.86
N TYR A 61 -9.92 14.13 2.64
CA TYR A 61 -9.77 15.42 3.29
C TYR A 61 -8.78 15.42 4.47
N ASP A 62 -8.29 14.25 4.90
CA ASP A 62 -7.38 14.12 6.03
C ASP A 62 -6.00 14.75 5.72
N ALA A 63 -5.59 15.72 6.54
CA ALA A 63 -4.33 16.42 6.37
C ALA A 63 -3.09 15.51 6.45
N SER A 64 -3.20 14.32 7.06
CA SER A 64 -2.13 13.34 7.13
C SER A 64 -1.69 12.84 5.76
N TYR A 65 -2.50 12.99 4.70
CA TYR A 65 -2.09 12.72 3.30
C TYR A 65 -1.00 13.68 2.78
N LYS A 66 -0.78 14.83 3.45
CA LYS A 66 0.31 15.75 3.13
C LYS A 66 1.60 15.36 3.84
N GLN A 67 2.63 14.94 3.09
CA GLN A 67 4.00 14.83 3.61
C GLN A 67 4.64 16.22 3.64
N SER A 68 5.01 16.70 4.83
CA SER A 68 5.70 17.98 5.02
C SER A 68 7.22 17.84 5.22
N GLU A 69 7.67 16.71 5.76
CA GLU A 69 9.09 16.43 6.05
C GLU A 69 9.79 15.70 4.90
N GLN A 70 11.11 15.87 4.76
CA GLN A 70 11.93 15.27 3.69
C GLN A 70 11.37 15.57 2.29
N THR A 71 10.84 14.58 1.60
CA THR A 71 10.22 14.70 0.27
C THR A 71 8.77 15.11 0.40
N ARG A 72 8.42 16.32 -0.02
CA ARG A 72 7.06 16.85 0.07
C ARG A 72 6.19 16.31 -1.06
N TYR A 73 5.07 15.69 -0.70
CA TYR A 73 4.02 15.26 -1.64
C TYR A 73 2.64 15.37 -1.00
N HIS A 74 1.60 15.35 -1.83
CA HIS A 74 0.23 15.08 -1.42
C HIS A 74 -0.15 13.77 -2.08
N ALA A 75 -0.46 12.75 -1.27
CA ALA A 75 -1.01 11.51 -1.80
C ALA A 75 -2.51 11.62 -2.00
#